data_AF-A0A3D0Y850-F1
#
_entry.id   AF-A0A3D0Y850-F1
#
_cell.length_a   1.000
_cell.length_b   1.000
_cell.length_c   1.000
_cell.angle_alpha   90.00
_cell.angle_beta   90.00
_cell.angle_gamma   90.00
#
_symmetry.space_group_name_H-M   'P 1'
#
loop_
_entity.id
_entity.type
_entity.pdbx_description
1 polymer ?
#
loop_
_entity_poly.entity_id
_entity_poly.type
_entity_poly.pdbx_seq_one_letter_code
_entity_poly.pdbx_strand_id
1 'polypeptide(L)'
;MSSLSYNATVTASSQNNDTQQYCNNVINGLIVGFPYRNDLFNFYSNEWATLGEIAGAWVQLSWQTPIEANRIILYDRPNFTEQIIRATLTFSNGSNIGIGPLVNNGSPYIINFPRKTFSWVKLTLVEGAGYNIGLSEFEVYLI
;
A
#
# COMPACT_ATOMS: atom_id res chain seq x y z
N MET A 1 -16.52 9.42 -4.25
CA MET A 1 -16.18 8.42 -5.28
C MET A 1 -15.49 7.26 -4.57
N SER A 2 -15.83 6.01 -4.87
CA SER A 2 -15.16 4.84 -4.29
C SER A 2 -13.81 4.60 -4.97
N SER A 3 -12.85 4.01 -4.25
CA SER A 3 -11.57 3.61 -4.82
C SER A 3 -11.77 2.47 -5.84
N LEU A 4 -11.03 2.52 -6.95
CA LEU A 4 -10.94 1.43 -7.92
C LEU A 4 -10.20 0.22 -7.36
N SER A 5 -9.39 0.40 -6.31
CA SER A 5 -8.61 -0.66 -5.66
C SER A 5 -9.47 -1.78 -5.08
N TYR A 6 -10.71 -1.50 -4.69
CA TYR A 6 -11.64 -2.48 -4.11
C TYR A 6 -12.09 -3.57 -5.10
N ASN A 7 -11.86 -3.37 -6.41
CA ASN A 7 -12.13 -4.36 -7.44
C ASN A 7 -10.86 -5.09 -7.92
N ALA A 8 -9.71 -4.85 -7.26
CA ALA A 8 -8.44 -5.49 -7.58
C ALA A 8 -8.25 -6.78 -6.78
N THR A 9 -7.50 -7.72 -7.35
CA THR A 9 -6.85 -8.78 -6.57
C THR A 9 -5.50 -8.28 -6.08
N VAL A 10 -5.11 -8.65 -4.86
CA VAL A 10 -3.84 -8.23 -4.26
C VAL A 10 -2.90 -9.43 -4.10
N THR A 11 -1.63 -9.20 -4.43
CA THR A 11 -0.53 -10.12 -4.14
C THR A 11 0.65 -9.34 -3.59
N ALA A 12 1.52 -10.00 -2.84
CA ALA A 12 2.75 -9.40 -2.31
C ALA A 12 3.92 -10.39 -2.37
N SER A 13 5.15 -9.87 -2.23
CA SER A 13 6.35 -10.70 -2.07
C SER A 13 6.31 -11.52 -0.79
N SER A 14 5.79 -10.92 0.27
CA SER A 14 5.78 -11.42 1.64
C SER A 14 4.64 -10.76 2.41
N GLN A 15 4.26 -11.36 3.52
CA GLN A 15 3.29 -10.80 4.46
C GLN A 15 3.51 -11.40 5.85
N ASN A 16 3.22 -10.64 6.90
CA ASN A 16 3.33 -11.10 8.28
C ASN A 16 2.08 -11.91 8.69
N ASN A 17 2.21 -13.24 8.69
CA ASN A 17 1.12 -14.16 9.04
C ASN A 17 0.83 -14.23 10.55
N ASP A 18 1.82 -13.95 11.41
CA ASP A 18 1.67 -14.11 12.87
C ASP A 18 0.64 -13.14 13.45
N THR A 19 0.52 -11.96 12.84
CA THR A 19 -0.43 -10.92 13.24
C THR A 19 -1.48 -10.61 12.16
N GLN A 20 -1.57 -11.45 11.13
CA GLN A 20 -2.55 -11.36 10.05
C GLN A 20 -2.48 -10.07 9.23
N GLN A 21 -1.28 -9.49 9.09
CA GLN A 21 -1.04 -8.30 8.28
C GLN A 21 -0.90 -8.67 6.79
N TYR A 22 -1.98 -9.19 6.22
CA TYR A 22 -2.03 -9.74 4.87
C TYR A 22 -2.06 -8.66 3.79
N CYS A 23 -1.59 -8.99 2.60
CA CYS A 23 -1.56 -8.06 1.48
C CYS A 23 -2.94 -7.51 1.08
N ASN A 24 -4.00 -8.31 1.19
CA ASN A 24 -5.38 -7.86 0.88
C ASN A 24 -5.86 -6.72 1.78
N ASN A 25 -5.21 -6.49 2.93
CA ASN A 25 -5.61 -5.45 3.86
C ASN A 25 -5.32 -4.04 3.31
N VAL A 26 -4.47 -3.87 2.30
CA VAL A 26 -4.23 -2.55 1.69
C VAL A 26 -5.42 -2.02 0.87
N ILE A 27 -6.50 -2.79 0.73
CA ILE A 27 -7.71 -2.41 -0.02
C ILE A 27 -8.99 -2.64 0.79
N ASN A 28 -8.91 -2.64 2.12
CA ASN A 28 -10.07 -2.93 2.98
C ASN A 28 -10.87 -1.67 3.35
N GLY A 29 -10.41 -0.47 2.98
CA GLY A 29 -11.04 0.80 3.30
C GLY A 29 -10.87 1.25 4.75
N LEU A 30 -9.91 0.65 5.48
CA LEU A 30 -9.60 0.93 6.88
C LEU A 30 -8.15 1.44 7.01
N ILE A 31 -7.99 2.75 7.13
CA ILE A 31 -6.70 3.42 7.36
C ILE A 31 -6.33 3.33 8.86
N VAL A 32 -6.12 2.11 9.34
CA VAL A 32 -5.74 1.77 10.72
C VAL A 32 -4.82 0.56 10.73
N GLY A 33 -4.08 0.36 11.81
CA GLY A 33 -3.07 -0.69 11.90
C GLY A 33 -2.39 -0.72 13.26
N PHE A 34 -1.24 -1.39 13.35
CA PHE A 34 -0.35 -1.26 14.50
C PHE A 34 0.00 0.23 14.74
N PRO A 35 0.13 0.71 15.99
CA PRO A 35 0.09 -0.05 17.23
C PRO A 35 -1.32 -0.14 17.85
N TYR A 36 -2.36 0.33 17.17
CA TYR A 36 -3.70 0.42 17.75
C TYR A 36 -4.22 -0.97 18.14
N ARG A 37 -4.31 -1.19 19.45
CA ARG A 37 -4.91 -2.36 20.07
C ARG A 37 -5.47 -2.00 21.45
N ASN A 38 -6.50 -2.70 21.88
CA ASN A 38 -6.98 -2.73 23.25
C ASN A 38 -7.51 -4.14 23.57
N ASP A 39 -8.05 -4.34 24.78
CA ASP A 39 -8.52 -5.65 25.25
C ASP A 39 -9.65 -6.27 24.40
N LEU A 40 -10.33 -5.44 23.58
CA LEU A 40 -11.48 -5.85 22.77
C LEU A 40 -11.18 -5.86 21.26
N PHE A 41 -10.19 -5.11 20.81
CA PHE A 41 -9.89 -4.92 19.38
C PHE A 41 -8.39 -4.92 19.09
N ASN A 42 -8.01 -5.63 18.04
CA ASN A 42 -6.66 -5.58 17.47
C ASN A 42 -6.78 -5.13 16.01
N PHE A 43 -6.11 -4.03 15.66
CA PHE A 43 -6.18 -3.47 14.30
C PHE A 43 -5.05 -3.95 13.39
N TYR A 44 -4.17 -4.86 13.83
CA TYR A 44 -3.03 -5.29 13.02
C TYR A 44 -3.49 -6.00 11.75
N SER A 45 -4.62 -6.71 11.80
CA SER A 45 -5.21 -7.36 10.63
C SER A 45 -5.86 -6.40 9.62
N ASN A 46 -5.68 -5.08 9.76
CA ASN A 46 -6.19 -4.08 8.82
C ASN A 46 -5.10 -3.40 7.99
N GLU A 47 -3.84 -3.79 8.15
CA GLU A 47 -2.73 -3.32 7.33
C GLU A 47 -2.00 -4.50 6.69
N TRP A 48 -1.21 -4.21 5.66
CA TRP A 48 -0.18 -5.14 5.17
C TRP A 48 1.15 -4.77 5.79
N ALA A 49 1.94 -5.78 6.14
CA ALA A 49 3.32 -5.60 6.55
C ALA A 49 4.21 -6.68 5.93
N THR A 50 5.43 -6.30 5.54
CA THR A 50 6.48 -7.20 5.07
C THR A 50 6.95 -8.13 6.19
N LEU A 51 7.81 -9.10 5.86
CA LEU A 51 8.38 -10.05 6.80
C LEU A 51 9.88 -9.75 7.01
N GLY A 52 10.16 -8.61 7.64
CA GLY A 52 11.50 -8.12 7.95
C GLY A 52 12.23 -7.45 6.78
N GLU A 53 11.62 -7.37 5.59
CA GLU A 53 12.23 -6.71 4.45
C GLU A 53 12.00 -5.19 4.49
N ILE A 54 13.12 -4.44 4.49
CA ILE A 54 13.14 -2.97 4.41
C ILE A 54 13.43 -2.45 2.99
N ALA A 55 13.71 -3.34 2.04
CA ALA A 55 13.90 -3.04 0.62
C ALA A 55 13.56 -4.28 -0.22
N GLY A 56 13.14 -4.08 -1.47
CA GLY A 56 12.85 -5.16 -2.43
C GLY A 56 11.47 -5.82 -2.28
N ALA A 57 10.85 -5.77 -1.11
CA ALA A 57 9.48 -6.24 -0.93
C ALA A 57 8.47 -5.40 -1.73
N TRP A 58 7.37 -6.03 -2.13
CA TRP A 58 6.38 -5.41 -2.99
C TRP A 58 4.95 -5.85 -2.69
N VAL A 59 4.00 -4.99 -3.05
CA VAL A 59 2.55 -5.27 -3.10
C VAL A 59 2.00 -4.82 -4.46
N GLN A 60 1.15 -5.64 -5.07
CA GLN A 60 0.58 -5.41 -6.39
C GLN A 60 -0.94 -5.54 -6.37
N LEU A 61 -1.62 -4.53 -6.90
CA LEU A 61 -3.05 -4.56 -7.23
C LEU A 61 -3.18 -4.93 -8.70
N SER A 62 -4.06 -5.88 -9.01
CA SER A 62 -4.32 -6.35 -10.38
C SER A 62 -5.82 -6.38 -10.67
N TRP A 63 -6.23 -5.82 -11.79
CA TRP A 63 -7.63 -5.82 -12.25
C TRP A 63 -7.81 -6.81 -13.40
N GLN A 64 -8.96 -7.49 -13.43
CA GLN A 64 -9.30 -8.42 -14.50
C GLN A 64 -9.41 -7.72 -15.87
N THR A 65 -9.91 -6.48 -15.87
CA THR A 65 -9.95 -5.60 -17.03
C THR A 65 -9.11 -4.35 -16.76
N PRO A 66 -8.40 -3.81 -17.77
CA PRO A 66 -7.66 -2.56 -17.58
C PRO A 66 -8.57 -1.43 -17.10
N ILE A 67 -8.11 -0.69 -16.10
CA ILE A 67 -8.76 0.50 -15.58
C ILE A 67 -8.07 1.75 -16.09
N GLU A 68 -8.78 2.87 -16.04
CA GLU A 68 -8.22 4.20 -16.24
C GLU A 68 -8.13 4.94 -14.90
N ALA A 69 -6.98 5.53 -14.59
CA ALA A 69 -6.77 6.26 -13.34
C ALA A 69 -5.83 7.45 -13.56
N ASN A 70 -5.90 8.42 -12.64
CA ASN A 70 -5.03 9.61 -12.61
C ASN A 70 -4.56 9.99 -11.19
N ARG A 71 -4.98 9.24 -10.17
CA ARG A 71 -4.57 9.46 -8.78
C ARG A 71 -4.36 8.15 -8.04
N ILE A 72 -3.33 8.13 -7.20
CA ILE A 72 -3.09 7.12 -6.18
C ILE A 72 -2.97 7.84 -4.83
N ILE A 73 -3.52 7.25 -3.78
CA ILE A 73 -3.29 7.69 -2.40
C ILE A 73 -2.73 6.50 -1.63
N LEU A 74 -1.60 6.70 -0.97
CA LEU A 74 -0.96 5.69 -0.14
C LEU A 74 -0.96 6.15 1.31
N TYR A 75 -1.14 5.20 2.20
CA TYR A 75 -1.12 5.43 3.64
C TYR A 75 -0.11 4.45 4.23
N ASP A 76 0.95 5.00 4.82
CA ASP A 76 1.91 4.20 5.57
C ASP A 76 1.22 3.51 6.74
N ARG A 77 1.88 2.52 7.34
CA ARG A 77 1.43 1.96 8.60
C ARG A 77 1.38 3.09 9.65
N PRO A 78 0.33 3.19 10.47
CA PRO A 78 0.18 4.31 11.39
C PRO A 78 1.00 4.10 12.67
N ASN A 79 2.30 3.82 12.52
CA ASN A 79 3.24 3.68 13.62
C ASN A 79 4.54 4.43 13.33
N PHE A 80 5.08 5.11 14.34
CA PHE A 80 6.22 6.01 14.14
C PHE A 80 7.58 5.31 13.99
N THR A 81 7.63 3.99 14.08
CA THR A 81 8.89 3.22 14.07
C THR A 81 9.20 2.66 12.68
N GLU A 82 8.16 2.38 11.88
CA GLU A 82 8.26 1.70 10.59
C GLU A 82 7.72 2.60 9.48
N GLN A 83 8.55 2.90 8.48
CA GLN A 83 8.22 3.90 7.46
C GLN A 83 8.74 3.51 6.08
N ILE A 84 7.92 3.73 5.05
CA ILE A 84 8.38 3.75 3.65
C ILE A 84 9.12 5.07 3.39
N ILE A 85 10.44 4.98 3.23
CA ILE A 85 11.30 6.15 2.93
C ILE A 85 11.33 6.40 1.43
N ARG A 86 11.48 5.34 0.61
CA ARG A 86 11.42 5.41 -0.85
C ARG A 86 10.79 4.16 -1.43
N ALA A 87 9.98 4.35 -2.46
CA ALA A 87 9.41 3.25 -3.23
C ALA A 87 9.20 3.65 -4.70
N THR A 88 8.92 2.66 -5.54
CA THR A 88 8.58 2.86 -6.94
C THR A 88 7.23 2.22 -7.22
N LEU A 89 6.31 2.99 -7.82
CA LEU A 89 5.10 2.48 -8.45
C LEU A 89 5.40 2.13 -9.90
N THR A 90 5.29 0.86 -10.28
CA THR A 90 5.36 0.41 -11.68
C THR A 90 3.98 0.04 -12.17
N PHE A 91 3.65 0.40 -13.41
CA PHE A 91 2.34 0.17 -14.01
C PHE A 91 2.47 -0.82 -15.18
N SER A 92 1.40 -1.56 -15.45
CA SER A 92 1.36 -2.53 -16.57
C SER A 92 1.58 -1.92 -17.95
N ASN A 93 1.40 -0.61 -18.10
CA ASN A 93 1.66 0.11 -19.35
C ASN A 93 3.15 0.49 -19.53
N GLY A 94 4.03 0.04 -18.64
CA GLY A 94 5.47 0.29 -18.67
C GLY A 94 5.93 1.59 -18.00
N SER A 95 5.00 2.48 -17.62
CA SER A 95 5.35 3.69 -16.86
C SER A 95 5.71 3.36 -15.41
N ASN A 96 6.47 4.24 -14.77
CA ASN A 96 6.79 4.17 -13.35
C ASN A 96 6.78 5.57 -12.70
N ILE A 97 6.61 5.61 -11.38
CA ILE A 97 6.67 6.82 -10.55
C ILE A 97 7.47 6.48 -9.30
N GLY A 98 8.59 7.18 -9.07
CA GLY A 98 9.28 7.15 -7.78
C GLY A 98 8.54 8.00 -6.75
N ILE A 99 8.47 7.53 -5.51
CA ILE A 99 7.75 8.18 -4.41
C ILE A 99 8.55 8.13 -3.11
N GLY A 100 8.15 8.95 -2.14
CA GLY A 100 8.61 8.90 -0.76
C GLY A 100 9.23 10.21 -0.27
N PRO A 101 9.43 10.35 1.06
CA PRO A 101 8.93 9.45 2.11
C PRO A 101 7.40 9.55 2.27
N LEU A 102 6.74 8.45 2.65
CA LEU A 102 5.35 8.51 3.08
C LEU A 102 5.26 9.18 4.46
N VAL A 103 4.09 9.69 4.82
CA VAL A 103 3.91 10.34 6.12
C VAL A 103 3.82 9.27 7.21
N ASN A 104 4.82 9.24 8.10
CA ASN A 104 5.03 8.18 9.11
C ASN A 104 3.85 7.98 10.11
N ASN A 105 2.89 8.89 10.17
CA ASN A 105 1.70 8.74 11.01
C ASN A 105 0.51 8.09 10.27
N GLY A 106 0.72 7.58 9.06
CA GLY A 106 -0.34 7.02 8.21
C GLY A 106 -1.24 8.09 7.57
N SER A 107 -0.83 9.36 7.52
CA SER A 107 -1.56 10.39 6.76
C SER A 107 -1.46 10.15 5.25
N PRO A 108 -2.44 10.62 4.46
CA PRO A 108 -2.47 10.38 3.02
C PRO A 108 -1.24 10.98 2.31
N TYR A 109 -0.60 10.16 1.49
CA TYR A 109 0.38 10.59 0.50
C TYR A 109 -0.25 10.54 -0.89
N ILE A 110 -0.53 11.72 -1.46
CA ILE A 110 -1.29 11.85 -2.71
C ILE A 110 -0.35 11.94 -3.91
N ILE A 111 -0.57 11.08 -4.90
CA ILE A 111 0.18 11.04 -6.14
C ILE A 111 -0.78 11.30 -7.30
N ASN A 112 -0.63 12.45 -7.97
CA ASN A 112 -1.37 12.77 -9.19
C ASN A 112 -0.49 12.53 -10.41
N PHE A 113 -1.08 12.05 -11.49
CA PHE A 113 -0.37 11.79 -12.75
C PHE A 113 -1.33 11.96 -13.95
N PRO A 114 -0.80 12.15 -15.18
CA PRO A 114 -1.63 12.14 -16.37
C PRO A 114 -2.44 10.85 -16.45
N ARG A 115 -3.74 11.00 -16.76
CA ARG A 115 -4.68 9.91 -16.97
C ARG A 115 -4.07 8.81 -17.85
N LYS A 116 -4.07 7.58 -17.35
CA LYS A 116 -3.51 6.42 -18.05
C LYS A 116 -4.29 5.14 -17.76
N THR A 117 -4.24 4.23 -18.73
CA THR A 117 -4.86 2.90 -18.67
C THR A 117 -3.83 1.85 -18.28
N PHE A 118 -4.16 0.99 -17.30
CA PHE A 118 -3.32 -0.12 -16.85
C PHE A 118 -4.17 -1.23 -16.21
N SER A 119 -3.65 -2.47 -16.20
CA SER A 119 -4.28 -3.64 -15.59
C SER A 119 -3.64 -4.05 -14.26
N TRP A 120 -2.47 -3.52 -13.93
CA TRP A 120 -1.87 -3.68 -12.60
C TRP A 120 -0.99 -2.49 -12.24
N VAL A 121 -0.86 -2.25 -10.94
CA VAL A 121 0.12 -1.34 -10.36
C VAL A 121 0.83 -2.05 -9.20
N LYS A 122 2.16 -1.94 -9.16
CA LYS A 122 3.01 -2.56 -8.14
C LYS A 122 3.80 -1.49 -7.42
N LEU A 123 3.67 -1.45 -6.10
CA LEU A 123 4.58 -0.71 -5.23
C LEU A 123 5.74 -1.63 -4.85
N THR A 124 6.97 -1.20 -5.10
CA THR A 124 8.19 -1.90 -4.69
C THR A 124 9.01 -0.99 -3.77
N LEU A 125 9.34 -1.50 -2.59
CA LEU A 125 10.15 -0.80 -1.61
C LEU A 125 11.58 -0.66 -2.11
N VAL A 126 12.09 0.58 -2.07
CA VAL A 126 13.50 0.89 -2.38
C VAL A 126 14.26 1.07 -1.07
N GLU A 127 13.65 1.73 -0.10
CA GLU A 127 14.24 2.03 1.20
C GLU A 127 13.14 2.19 2.26
N GLY A 128 13.35 1.61 3.44
CA GLY A 128 12.45 1.70 4.58
C GLY A 128 13.24 1.79 5.89
N ALA A 129 12.58 2.32 6.92
CA ALA A 129 13.12 2.40 8.28
C ALA A 129 12.30 1.49 9.20
N GLY A 130 12.93 0.80 10.15
CA GLY A 130 12.25 -0.14 11.06
C GLY A 130 12.50 -1.60 10.68
N TYR A 131 11.46 -2.44 10.78
CA TYR A 131 11.58 -3.89 10.55
C TYR A 131 10.55 -4.41 9.54
N ASN A 132 9.26 -4.31 9.85
CA ASN A 132 8.20 -4.71 8.92
C ASN A 132 7.62 -3.45 8.28
N ILE A 133 7.98 -3.16 7.04
CA ILE A 133 7.45 -1.99 6.33
C ILE A 133 6.09 -2.35 5.73
N GLY A 134 5.23 -1.39 5.43
CA GLY A 134 3.96 -1.73 4.79
C GLY A 134 3.05 -0.56 4.50
N LEU A 135 1.76 -0.85 4.35
CA LEU A 135 0.72 0.13 4.09
C LEU A 135 -0.53 -0.24 4.88
N SER A 136 -1.22 0.75 5.43
CA SER A 136 -2.61 0.53 5.87
C SER A 136 -3.57 0.56 4.70
N GLU A 137 -3.31 1.38 3.67
CA GLU A 137 -4.22 1.50 2.53
C GLU A 137 -3.50 1.94 1.24
N PHE A 138 -4.00 1.43 0.11
CA PHE A 138 -3.59 1.74 -1.26
C PHE A 138 -4.85 2.00 -2.09
N GLU A 139 -5.14 3.29 -2.27
CA GLU A 139 -6.30 3.76 -3.02
C GLU A 139 -5.93 4.21 -4.45
N VAL A 140 -6.84 3.98 -5.40
CA VAL A 140 -6.66 4.29 -6.82
C VAL A 140 -7.92 4.98 -7.34
N TYR A 141 -7.78 6.12 -8.02
CA TYR A 141 -8.91 6.92 -8.47
C TYR A 141 -8.76 7.43 -9.91
N LEU A 142 -9.92 7.66 -10.51
CA LEU A 142 -10.12 8.53 -11.65
C LEU A 142 -10.95 9.72 -11.19
N ILE A 143 -10.36 10.91 -11.25
CA ILE A 143 -11.00 12.18 -10.83
C ILE A 143 -10.99 13.22 -11.94
#